data_AF-A0A0A0CXW8-F1
#
_entry.id   AF-A0A0A0CXW8-F1
#
_cell.length_a   1.000
_cell.length_b   1.000
_cell.length_c   1.000
_cell.angle_alpha   90.00
_cell.angle_beta   90.00
_cell.angle_gamma   90.00
#
_symmetry.space_group_name_H-M   'P 1'
#
loop_
_entity.id
_entity.type
_entity.pdbx_description
1 polymer ?
#
loop_
_entity_poly.entity_id
_entity_poly.type
_entity_poly.pdbx_seq_one_letter_code
_entity_poly.pdbx_strand_id
1 'polypeptide(L)' 'MERLRAEAARPRIEDGAEPIEAVARDVGFSDPERMRRAFLRCFGQPPQAMRRGRRSSAPTTHP' A
#
# COMPACT_ATOMS: atom_id res chain seq x y z
N MET A 1 -6.51 -6.89 13.93
CA MET A 1 -5.12 -6.69 13.46
C MET A 1 -5.05 -6.12 12.05
N GLU A 2 -5.77 -6.68 11.07
CA GLU A 2 -5.70 -6.22 9.66
C GLU A 2 -6.07 -4.74 9.47
N ARG A 3 -7.05 -4.22 10.22
CA ARG A 3 -7.43 -2.81 10.19
C ARG A 3 -6.30 -1.89 10.66
N LEU A 4 -5.60 -2.27 11.73
CA LEU A 4 -4.46 -1.52 12.26
C LEU A 4 -3.30 -1.47 11.26
N ARG A 5 -3.04 -2.58 10.56
CA ARG A 5 -2.04 -2.64 9.49
C ARG A 5 -2.43 -1.78 8.30
N ALA A 6 -3.70 -1.78 7.92
CA ALA A 6 -4.22 -0.96 6.85
C ALA A 6 -4.14 0.54 7.19
N GLU A 7 -4.42 0.92 8.43
CA GLU A 7 -4.25 2.28 8.94
C GLU A 7 -2.77 2.70 8.96
N ALA A 8 -1.85 1.83 9.38
CA ALA A 8 -0.41 2.11 9.38
C ALA A 8 0.19 2.21 7.96
N ALA A 9 -0.31 1.42 7.01
CA ALA A 9 0.15 1.45 5.63
C ALA A 9 -0.33 2.70 4.86
N ARG A 10 -1.47 3.26 5.27
CA ARG A 10 -2.11 4.38 4.58
C ARG A 10 -1.19 5.62 4.41
N PRO A 11 -0.57 6.18 5.46
CA PRO A 11 0.32 7.34 5.30
C PRO A 11 1.55 7.01 4.45
N ARG A 12 2.08 5.79 4.49
CA ARG A 12 3.23 5.37 3.67
C ARG A 12 2.87 5.28 2.18
N ILE A 13 1.67 4.78 1.87
CA ILE A 13 1.12 4.75 0.51
C ILE A 13 0.83 6.15 -0.01
N GLU A 14 0.25 7.00 0.84
CA GLU A 14 0.00 8.40 0.53
C GLU A 14 1.31 9.18 0.32
N ASP A 15 2.38 8.84 1.05
CA ASP A 15 3.70 9.44 0.84
C ASP A 15 4.38 8.96 -0.45
N GLY A 16 4.14 7.71 -0.83
CA GLY A 16 4.69 7.11 -2.04
C GLY A 16 6.21 7.00 -2.01
N ALA A 17 6.81 6.95 -0.81
CA ALA A 17 8.24 6.71 -0.60
C ALA A 17 8.67 5.29 -1.02
N GLU A 18 7.78 4.32 -0.83
CA GLU A 18 8.08 2.89 -1.00
C GLU A 18 7.06 2.22 -1.95
N PRO A 19 7.44 1.15 -2.67
CA PRO A 19 6.50 0.38 -3.47
C PRO A 19 5.44 -0.30 -2.59
N ILE A 20 4.26 -0.55 -3.15
CA ILE A 20 3.12 -1.17 -2.42
C ILE A 20 3.54 -2.50 -1.78
N GLU A 21 4.38 -3.27 -2.48
CA GLU A 21 4.93 -4.55 -2.01
C GLU A 21 5.79 -4.40 -0.75
N ALA A 22 6.65 -3.37 -0.71
CA ALA A 22 7.47 -3.07 0.46
C ALA A 22 6.59 -2.65 1.65
N VAL A 23 5.61 -1.78 1.41
CA VAL A 23 4.64 -1.37 2.45
C VAL A 23 3.86 -2.58 2.96
N ALA A 24 3.42 -3.48 2.08
CA ALA A 24 2.70 -4.69 2.47
C ALA A 24 3.54 -5.55 3.41
N ARG A 25 4.80 -5.80 3.05
CA ARG A 25 5.74 -6.58 3.86
C ARG A 25 6.03 -5.92 5.20
N ASP A 26 6.23 -4.60 5.21
CA ASP A 26 6.55 -3.81 6.40
C ASP A 26 5.40 -3.81 7.42
N VAL A 27 4.15 -3.65 6.97
CA VAL A 27 2.99 -3.71 7.87
C VAL A 27 2.55 -5.15 8.21
N GLY A 28 3.20 -6.17 7.64
CA GLY A 28 2.92 -7.57 7.92
C GLY A 28 1.75 -8.17 7.14
N PHE A 29 1.48 -7.67 5.93
CA PHE A 29 0.72 -8.40 4.92
C PHE A 29 1.64 -9.40 4.20
N SER A 30 1.17 -10.65 4.09
CA SER A 30 1.88 -11.70 3.36
C SER A 30 1.97 -11.42 1.86
N ASP A 31 0.97 -10.72 1.29
CA ASP A 31 0.91 -10.45 -0.14
C ASP A 31 0.16 -9.14 -0.46
N PRO A 32 0.60 -8.36 -1.48
CA PRO A 32 -0.08 -7.17 -1.96
C PRO A 32 -1.54 -7.39 -2.38
N GLU A 33 -1.94 -8.57 -2.88
CA GLU A 33 -3.35 -8.84 -3.19
C GLU A 33 -4.22 -8.86 -1.92
N ARG A 34 -3.71 -9.46 -0.84
CA ARG A 34 -4.42 -9.55 0.43
C ARG A 34 -4.54 -8.16 1.07
N MET A 35 -3.49 -7.35 0.96
CA MET A 35 -3.51 -5.93 1.34
C MET A 35 -4.54 -5.14 0.51
N ARG A 36 -4.58 -5.32 -0.82
CA ARG A 36 -5.55 -4.65 -1.69
C ARG A 36 -6.99 -4.96 -1.29
N ARG A 37 -7.31 -6.24 -1.00
CA ARG A 37 -8.65 -6.62 -0.50
C ARG A 37 -8.95 -6.01 0.88
N ALA A 38 -7.99 -5.99 1.79
CA ALA A 38 -8.17 -5.39 3.11
C ALA A 38 -8.42 -3.87 3.01
N PHE A 39 -7.71 -3.18 2.12
CA PHE A 39 -7.91 -1.76 1.83
C PHE A 39 -9.26 -1.47 1.20
N LEU A 40 -9.68 -2.26 0.20
CA LEU A 40 -11.01 -2.15 -0.39
C LEU A 40 -12.11 -2.35 0.65
N ARG A 41 -11.92 -3.28 1.59
CA ARG A 41 -12.91 -3.55 2.65
C ARG A 41 -12.90 -2.50 3.77
N CYS A 42 -11.75 -1.90 4.10
CA CYS A 42 -11.64 -0.90 5.16
C CYS A 42 -11.90 0.54 4.68
N PHE A 43 -11.43 0.90 3.48
CA PHE A 43 -11.43 2.27 2.96
C PHE A 43 -12.25 2.43 1.67
N GLY A 44 -12.76 1.35 1.09
CA GLY A 44 -13.53 1.40 -0.16
C GLY A 44 -12.70 1.65 -1.42
N GLN A 45 -11.38 1.81 -1.30
CA GLN A 45 -10.49 2.10 -2.43
C GLN A 45 -9.18 1.30 -2.35
N PRO A 46 -8.59 0.93 -3.50
CA PRO A 46 -7.32 0.21 -3.52
C PRO A 46 -6.16 1.14 -3.17
N PRO A 47 -5.05 0.62 -2.61
CA PRO A 47 -3.91 1.44 -2.19
C PRO A 47 -3.22 2.15 -3.37
N GLN A 48 -3.31 1.61 -4.58
CA GLN A 48 -2.86 2.32 -5.79
C GLN A 48 -3.61 3.62 -6.06
N ALA A 49 -4.91 3.70 -5.75
CA ALA A 49 -5.69 4.92 -5.91
C ALA A 49 -5.21 6.01 -4.94
N MET A 50 -4.91 5.61 -3.70
CA MET A 50 -4.35 6.49 -2.67
C MET A 50 -2.95 7.00 -3.05
N ARG A 51 -2.10 6.14 -3.66
CA ARG A 51 -0.77 6.53 -4.14
C ARG A 51 -0.80 7.50 -5.32
N ARG A 52 -1.83 7.42 -6.17
CA ARG A 52 -1.91 8.19 -7.43
C ARG A 52 -1.91 9.70 -7.22
N GLY A 53 -2.28 10.17 -6.03
CA GLY A 53 -2.32 11.60 -5.70
C GLY A 53 -0.97 12.31 -5.65
N ARG A 54 0.17 11.61 -5.51
CA ARG A 54 1.46 12.26 -5.18
C ARG A 54 2.68 11.91 -6.03
N ARG A 55 2.69 10.87 -6.88
CA ARG A 55 3.91 10.57 -7.65
C ARG A 55 3.71 9.86 -8.99
N SER A 56 3.81 10.66 -10.05
CA SER A 56 4.47 10.30 -11.31
C SER A 56 5.97 10.11 -11.04
N SER A 57 6.59 9.06 -11.58
CA SER A 57 8.01 8.65 -11.39
C SER A 57 8.25 7.76 -10.15
N ALA A 58 8.92 6.61 -10.20
CA ALA A 58 9.82 6.05 -11.20
C ALA A 58 9.77 4.49 -11.13
N PRO A 59 10.20 3.80 -12.21
CA PRO A 59 10.40 2.35 -12.22
C PRO A 59 11.77 2.01 -11.63
N THR A 60 11.81 1.21 -10.57
CA THR A 60 13.05 0.63 -10.06
C THR A 60 12.74 -0.83 -9.75
N THR A 61 12.93 -1.71 -10.76
CA THR A 61 14.08 -2.62 -10.87
C THR A 61 14.28 -3.44 -9.59
N HIS A 62 13.89 -4.71 -9.65
CA HIS A 62 14.47 -5.77 -8.83
C HIS A 62 15.16 -6.75 -9.81
N PRO A 63 16.41 -7.18 -9.55
CA PRO A 63 17.21 -8.05 -10.42
C PRO A 63 16.66 -9.47 -10.53
#